data_AF-A0A7V7WRK9-F1
#
_entry.id   AF-A0A7V7WRK9-F1
#
_cell.length_a   1.000
_cell.length_b   1.000
_cell.length_c   1.000
_cell.angle_alpha   90.00
_cell.angle_beta   90.00
_cell.angle_gamma   90.00
#
_symmetry.space_group_name_H-M   'P 1'
#
loop_
_entity.id
_entity.type
_entity.pdbx_description
1 polymer ?
#
loop_
_entity_poly.entity_id
_entity_poly.type
_entity_poly.pdbx_seq_one_letter_code
_entity_poly.pdbx_strand_id
1 'polypeptide(L)'
;SKRILDASVALFDRQHVELKNFAPTPEIRGTYLALERSWLSYKDVLVGAKPSREGARKVLEISEEVLGLAHQGTLQLEKHSGTTEARLINVAGRQRMLSQRMAKFYQAMGWNVAPDKGAEELDKARREFVSGLQEMSGASINTAAIKEELELGKQQWMFFNNALGRGAGDKKTAALHVATTSERLLEVMNTITGLYETLPAKR
;
A
#
# COMPACT_ATOMS: atom_id res chain seq x y z
N SER A 1 6.80 12.86 11.46
CA SER A 1 5.41 12.44 11.21
C SER A 1 4.64 13.46 10.37
N LYS A 2 4.51 14.74 10.77
CA LYS A 2 3.74 15.74 9.99
C LYS A 2 4.25 15.99 8.56
N ARG A 3 5.55 16.20 8.37
CA ARG A 3 6.15 16.39 7.04
C ARG A 3 5.87 15.23 6.07
N ILE A 4 5.89 13.99 6.57
CA ILE A 4 5.61 12.79 5.76
C ILE A 4 4.13 12.79 5.37
N LEU A 5 3.23 13.05 6.32
CA LEU A 5 1.80 13.18 6.05
C LEU A 5 1.52 14.24 4.97
N ASP A 6 2.05 15.45 5.13
CA ASP A 6 1.83 16.56 4.18
C ASP A 6 2.35 16.19 2.78
N ALA A 7 3.51 15.55 2.69
CA ALA A 7 4.08 15.07 1.43
C ALA A 7 3.23 13.95 0.79
N SER A 8 2.74 12.98 1.57
CA SER A 8 1.89 11.89 1.09
C SER A 8 0.53 12.41 0.59
N VAL A 9 -0.08 13.37 1.29
CA VAL A 9 -1.34 14.01 0.88
C VAL A 9 -1.14 14.73 -0.46
N ALA A 10 -0.08 15.55 -0.58
CA ALA A 10 0.20 16.28 -1.82
C ALA A 10 0.53 15.35 -3.01
N LEU A 11 1.24 14.24 -2.75
CA LEU A 11 1.53 13.24 -3.78
C LEU A 11 0.25 12.56 -4.26
N PHE A 12 -0.62 12.15 -3.33
CA PHE A 12 -1.89 11.52 -3.66
C PHE A 12 -2.80 12.45 -4.45
N ASP A 13 -2.94 13.72 -4.04
CA ASP A 13 -3.71 14.74 -4.78
C ASP A 13 -3.25 14.84 -6.24
N ARG A 14 -1.92 14.91 -6.46
CA ARG A 14 -1.35 15.00 -7.81
C ARG A 14 -1.63 13.76 -8.65
N GLN A 15 -1.30 12.58 -8.12
CA GLN A 15 -1.47 11.31 -8.84
C GLN A 15 -2.94 11.03 -9.13
N HIS A 16 -3.84 11.40 -8.23
CA HIS A 16 -5.26 11.25 -8.43
C HIS A 16 -5.78 12.07 -9.62
N VAL A 17 -5.34 13.34 -9.74
CA VAL A 17 -5.69 14.21 -10.87
C VAL A 17 -5.15 13.63 -12.18
N GLU A 18 -3.90 13.18 -12.21
CA GLU A 18 -3.27 12.57 -13.38
C GLU A 18 -4.05 11.33 -13.86
N LEU A 19 -4.36 10.40 -12.95
CA LEU A 19 -5.08 9.17 -13.26
C LEU A 19 -6.53 9.43 -13.70
N LYS A 20 -7.21 10.39 -13.08
CA LYS A 20 -8.57 10.79 -13.46
C LYS A 20 -8.61 11.39 -14.87
N ASN A 21 -7.61 12.18 -15.24
CA ASN A 21 -7.49 12.76 -16.59
C ASN A 21 -7.14 11.71 -17.65
N PHE A 22 -6.33 10.70 -17.27
CA PHE A 22 -5.95 9.60 -18.15
C PHE A 22 -7.10 8.60 -18.40
N ALA A 23 -7.99 8.40 -17.42
CA ALA A 23 -9.04 7.37 -17.39
C ALA A 23 -9.63 7.00 -18.77
N PRO A 24 -9.25 5.86 -19.36
CA PRO A 24 -9.51 5.56 -20.78
C PRO A 24 -10.93 5.07 -21.06
N THR A 25 -11.72 4.74 -20.03
CA THR A 25 -13.10 4.27 -20.16
C THR A 25 -14.04 4.98 -19.18
N PRO A 26 -15.36 5.05 -19.48
CA PRO A 26 -16.34 5.62 -18.55
C PRO A 26 -16.37 4.91 -17.19
N GLU A 27 -16.15 3.59 -17.18
CA GLU A 27 -16.09 2.78 -15.95
C GLU A 27 -14.90 3.22 -15.06
N ILE A 28 -13.70 3.33 -15.65
CA ILE A 28 -12.50 3.76 -14.93
C ILE A 28 -12.66 5.20 -14.43
N ARG A 29 -13.23 6.07 -15.26
CA ARG A 29 -13.53 7.46 -14.87
C ARG A 29 -14.51 7.51 -13.69
N GLY A 30 -15.53 6.65 -13.70
CA GLY A 30 -16.48 6.50 -12.59
C GLY A 30 -15.80 6.13 -11.27
N THR A 31 -14.86 5.18 -11.30
CA THR A 31 -14.05 4.79 -10.14
C THR A 31 -13.24 5.97 -9.60
N TYR A 32 -12.56 6.74 -10.47
CA TYR A 32 -11.79 7.90 -10.01
C TYR A 32 -12.67 9.03 -9.49
N LEU A 33 -13.87 9.26 -10.03
CA LEU A 33 -14.81 10.22 -9.44
C LEU A 33 -15.30 9.79 -8.06
N ALA A 34 -15.50 8.49 -7.83
CA ALA A 34 -15.82 7.96 -6.50
C ALA A 34 -14.64 8.12 -5.54
N LEU A 35 -13.43 7.80 -6.00
CA LEU A 35 -12.19 7.97 -5.23
C LEU A 35 -11.99 9.43 -4.82
N GLU A 36 -12.26 10.39 -5.70
CA GLU A 36 -12.19 11.82 -5.40
C GLU A 36 -13.07 12.20 -4.20
N ARG A 37 -14.33 11.74 -4.20
CA ARG A 37 -15.27 12.01 -3.11
C ARG A 37 -14.80 11.42 -1.79
N SER A 38 -14.42 10.15 -1.77
CA SER A 38 -13.93 9.48 -0.56
C SER A 38 -12.61 10.11 -0.06
N TRP A 39 -11.73 10.52 -0.98
CA TRP A 39 -10.49 11.22 -0.63
C TRP A 39 -10.72 12.59 0.00
N LEU A 40 -11.68 13.37 -0.49
CA LEU A 40 -12.07 14.65 0.15
C LEU A 40 -12.58 14.41 1.57
N SER A 41 -13.49 13.44 1.77
CA SER A 41 -13.98 13.06 3.10
C SER A 41 -12.85 12.56 4.01
N TYR A 42 -11.85 11.87 3.46
CA TYR A 42 -10.70 11.43 4.23
C TYR A 42 -9.82 12.60 4.68
N LYS A 43 -9.58 13.57 3.80
CA LYS A 43 -8.81 14.78 4.15
C LYS A 43 -9.50 15.58 5.26
N ASP A 44 -10.82 15.68 5.25
CA ASP A 44 -11.59 16.42 6.27
C ASP A 44 -11.39 15.87 7.68
N VAL A 45 -11.21 14.56 7.83
CA VAL A 45 -10.98 13.92 9.15
C VAL A 45 -9.50 13.79 9.51
N LEU A 46 -8.60 13.91 8.53
CA LEU A 46 -7.16 13.67 8.68
C LEU A 46 -6.36 14.95 8.87
N VAL A 47 -6.67 16.00 8.10
CA VAL A 47 -5.86 17.23 8.04
C VAL A 47 -6.40 18.26 9.03
N GLY A 48 -5.51 18.79 9.88
CA GLY A 48 -5.85 19.85 10.84
C GLY A 48 -6.60 19.37 12.10
N ALA A 49 -7.11 18.14 12.12
CA ALA A 49 -7.73 17.54 13.29
C ALA A 49 -6.71 17.18 14.39
N LYS A 50 -7.08 17.37 15.66
CA LYS A 50 -6.27 16.88 16.79
C LYS A 50 -6.44 15.36 16.93
N PRO A 51 -5.35 14.59 17.13
CA PRO A 51 -5.46 13.14 17.32
C PRO A 51 -6.37 12.77 18.49
N SER A 52 -7.35 11.90 18.23
CA SER A 52 -8.27 11.35 19.23
C SER A 52 -8.68 9.93 18.84
N ARG A 53 -9.17 9.12 19.78
CA ARG A 53 -9.61 7.75 19.48
C ARG A 53 -10.81 7.71 18.53
N GLU A 54 -11.76 8.63 18.71
CA GLU A 54 -12.92 8.74 17.82
C GLU A 54 -12.50 9.14 16.41
N GLY A 55 -11.65 10.17 16.30
CA GLY A 55 -11.09 10.59 15.01
C GLY A 55 -10.29 9.48 14.33
N ALA A 56 -9.50 8.72 15.09
CA ALA A 56 -8.73 7.59 14.57
C ALA A 56 -9.60 6.50 13.96
N ARG A 57 -10.76 6.18 14.56
CA ARG A 57 -11.71 5.21 13.99
C ARG A 57 -12.25 5.70 12.64
N LYS A 58 -12.67 6.96 12.57
CA LYS A 58 -13.14 7.60 11.31
C LYS A 58 -12.05 7.62 10.24
N VAL A 59 -10.82 7.97 10.62
CA VAL A 59 -9.64 7.92 9.74
C VAL A 59 -9.43 6.50 9.20
N LEU A 60 -9.47 5.48 10.07
CA LEU A 60 -9.29 4.09 9.64
C LEU A 60 -10.37 3.63 8.68
N GLU A 61 -11.63 3.89 9.00
CA GLU A 61 -12.79 3.54 8.17
C GLU A 61 -12.68 4.14 6.76
N ILE A 62 -12.54 5.47 6.67
CA ILE A 62 -12.48 6.15 5.37
C ILE A 62 -11.19 5.77 4.61
N SER A 63 -10.08 5.53 5.31
CA SER A 63 -8.84 5.10 4.66
C SER A 63 -8.97 3.74 3.94
N GLU A 64 -9.83 2.84 4.42
CA GLU A 64 -10.08 1.56 3.74
C GLU A 64 -10.97 1.74 2.51
N GLU A 65 -11.91 2.69 2.54
CA GLU A 65 -12.71 3.06 1.36
C GLU A 65 -11.84 3.67 0.26
N VAL A 66 -11.01 4.66 0.60
CA VAL A 66 -10.04 5.28 -0.32
C VAL A 66 -9.13 4.23 -0.92
N LEU A 67 -8.60 3.33 -0.08
CA LEU A 67 -7.73 2.26 -0.53
C LEU A 67 -8.45 1.29 -1.47
N GLY A 68 -9.69 0.88 -1.15
CA GLY A 68 -10.49 -0.02 -1.98
C GLY A 68 -10.75 0.56 -3.37
N LEU A 69 -11.14 1.83 -3.44
CA LEU A 69 -11.40 2.54 -4.70
C LEU A 69 -10.12 2.75 -5.52
N ALA A 70 -9.01 3.12 -4.87
CA ALA A 70 -7.71 3.22 -5.54
C ALA A 70 -7.28 1.87 -6.12
N HIS A 71 -7.45 0.80 -5.34
CA HIS A 71 -7.13 -0.56 -5.76
C HIS A 71 -7.97 -1.02 -6.97
N GLN A 72 -9.28 -0.76 -6.93
CA GLN A 72 -10.18 -1.02 -8.04
C GLN A 72 -9.73 -0.30 -9.31
N GLY A 73 -9.38 0.99 -9.22
CA GLY A 73 -8.88 1.76 -10.35
C GLY A 73 -7.62 1.16 -10.97
N THR A 74 -6.66 0.74 -10.14
CA THR A 74 -5.44 0.09 -10.63
C THR A 74 -5.73 -1.25 -11.31
N LEU A 75 -6.65 -2.06 -10.78
CA LEU A 75 -7.05 -3.33 -11.42
C LEU A 75 -7.74 -3.10 -12.77
N GLN A 76 -8.60 -2.08 -12.87
CA GLN A 76 -9.24 -1.74 -14.14
C GLN A 76 -8.22 -1.25 -15.18
N LEU A 77 -7.21 -0.46 -14.77
CA LEU A 77 -6.12 -0.05 -15.64
C LEU A 77 -5.23 -1.22 -16.09
N GLU A 78 -4.87 -2.13 -15.18
CA GLU A 78 -4.13 -3.36 -15.52
C GLU A 78 -4.90 -4.17 -16.57
N LYS A 79 -6.20 -4.40 -16.34
CA LYS A 79 -7.07 -5.14 -17.25
C LYS A 79 -7.17 -4.46 -18.61
N HIS A 80 -7.22 -3.13 -18.65
CA HIS A 80 -7.24 -2.37 -19.89
C HIS A 80 -5.90 -2.46 -20.65
N SER A 81 -4.77 -2.45 -19.94
CA SER A 81 -3.45 -2.58 -20.56
C SER A 81 -3.21 -3.97 -21.14
N GLY A 82 -3.66 -5.03 -20.46
CA GLY A 82 -3.57 -6.42 -20.94
C GLY A 82 -2.16 -7.02 -21.03
N THR A 83 -1.12 -6.33 -20.52
CA THR A 83 0.27 -6.81 -20.60
C THR A 83 0.75 -7.49 -19.33
N THR A 84 1.72 -8.40 -19.45
CA THR A 84 2.32 -9.08 -18.29
C THR A 84 3.16 -8.12 -17.45
N GLU A 85 3.81 -7.15 -18.11
CA GLU A 85 4.60 -6.09 -17.49
C GLU A 85 3.70 -5.20 -16.62
N ALA A 86 2.54 -4.76 -17.13
CA ALA A 86 1.58 -3.97 -16.35
C ALA A 86 1.08 -4.74 -15.12
N ARG A 87 0.89 -6.06 -15.25
CA ARG A 87 0.54 -6.92 -14.10
C ARG A 87 1.65 -6.94 -13.05
N LEU A 88 2.92 -7.14 -13.43
CA LEU A 88 4.02 -7.16 -12.46
C LEU A 88 4.24 -5.79 -11.79
N ILE A 89 4.08 -4.69 -12.54
CA ILE A 89 4.09 -3.33 -11.99
C ILE A 89 2.96 -3.18 -10.96
N ASN A 90 1.74 -3.65 -11.26
CA ASN A 90 0.64 -3.58 -10.30
C ASN A 90 0.89 -4.49 -9.08
N VAL A 91 1.38 -5.71 -9.27
CA VAL A 91 1.70 -6.62 -8.15
C VAL A 91 2.76 -5.99 -7.24
N ALA A 92 3.83 -5.41 -7.79
CA ALA A 92 4.85 -4.68 -7.04
C ALA A 92 4.28 -3.45 -6.32
N GLY A 93 3.46 -2.66 -7.01
CA GLY A 93 2.74 -1.53 -6.44
C GLY A 93 1.84 -1.93 -5.27
N ARG A 94 1.16 -3.06 -5.38
CA ARG A 94 0.31 -3.62 -4.32
C ARG A 94 1.12 -4.07 -3.11
N GLN A 95 2.36 -4.54 -3.30
CA GLN A 95 3.22 -4.89 -2.17
C GLN A 95 3.53 -3.67 -1.28
N ARG A 96 3.77 -2.49 -1.88
CA ARG A 96 3.92 -1.22 -1.15
C ARG A 96 2.71 -0.90 -0.30
N MET A 97 1.53 -1.08 -0.88
CA MET A 97 0.27 -0.84 -0.18
C MET A 97 0.07 -1.82 0.98
N LEU A 98 0.30 -3.12 0.74
CA LEU A 98 0.09 -4.17 1.72
C LEU A 98 1.02 -4.03 2.93
N SER A 99 2.29 -3.63 2.74
CA SER A 99 3.22 -3.37 3.85
C SER A 99 2.69 -2.26 4.78
N GLN A 100 2.20 -1.18 4.19
CA GLN A 100 1.63 -0.04 4.92
C GLN A 100 0.28 -0.40 5.56
N ARG A 101 -0.55 -1.19 4.89
CA ARG A 101 -1.85 -1.67 5.42
C ARG A 101 -1.65 -2.54 6.66
N MET A 102 -0.69 -3.47 6.63
CA MET A 102 -0.33 -4.29 7.80
C MET A 102 0.15 -3.42 8.98
N ALA A 103 1.03 -2.45 8.72
CA ALA A 103 1.54 -1.55 9.75
C ALA A 103 0.41 -0.68 10.35
N LYS A 104 -0.53 -0.21 9.53
CA LYS A 104 -1.71 0.55 9.95
C LYS A 104 -2.61 -0.26 10.87
N PHE A 105 -2.97 -1.49 10.48
CA PHE A 105 -3.81 -2.34 11.33
C PHE A 105 -3.12 -2.74 12.64
N TYR A 106 -1.81 -3.02 12.60
CA TYR A 106 -1.04 -3.29 13.81
C TYR A 106 -1.12 -2.11 14.80
N GLN A 107 -0.89 -0.89 14.32
CA GLN A 107 -0.97 0.33 15.14
C GLN A 107 -2.39 0.58 15.66
N ALA A 108 -3.41 0.38 14.81
CA ALA A 108 -4.81 0.53 15.18
C ALA A 108 -5.22 -0.42 16.30
N MET A 109 -4.78 -1.68 16.24
CA MET A 109 -5.01 -2.67 17.31
C MET A 109 -4.30 -2.26 18.59
N GLY A 110 -3.03 -1.85 18.50
CA GLY A 110 -2.26 -1.36 19.65
C GLY A 110 -2.89 -0.14 20.34
N TRP A 111 -3.63 0.68 19.59
CA TRP A 111 -4.33 1.86 20.10
C TRP A 111 -5.81 1.61 20.45
N ASN A 112 -6.29 0.38 20.29
CA ASN A 112 -7.67 -0.05 20.55
C ASN A 112 -8.73 0.75 19.75
N VAL A 113 -8.40 1.02 18.49
CA VAL A 113 -9.25 1.74 17.51
C VAL A 113 -9.40 0.96 16.21
N ALA A 114 -8.81 -0.23 16.09
CA ALA A 114 -9.03 -1.11 14.97
C ALA A 114 -10.52 -1.50 14.85
N PRO A 115 -11.03 -1.73 13.62
CA PRO A 115 -12.33 -2.35 13.44
C PRO A 115 -12.30 -3.79 13.97
N ASP A 116 -13.47 -4.36 14.23
CA ASP A 116 -13.62 -5.72 14.82
C ASP A 116 -12.83 -6.79 14.03
N LYS A 117 -12.78 -6.65 12.70
CA LYS A 117 -12.04 -7.55 11.79
C LYS A 117 -10.59 -7.15 11.53
N GLY A 118 -10.03 -6.21 12.30
CA GLY A 118 -8.70 -5.65 12.02
C GLY A 118 -7.56 -6.68 12.04
N ALA A 119 -7.65 -7.69 12.90
CA ALA A 119 -6.68 -8.80 12.92
C ALA A 119 -6.80 -9.69 11.67
N GLU A 120 -8.02 -9.99 11.24
CA GLU A 120 -8.29 -10.78 10.04
C GLU A 120 -7.80 -10.07 8.78
N GLU A 121 -8.02 -8.76 8.67
CA GLU A 121 -7.54 -7.94 7.55
C GLU A 121 -6.01 -7.85 7.53
N LEU A 122 -5.35 -7.80 8.69
CA LEU A 122 -3.89 -7.86 8.77
C LEU A 122 -3.37 -9.20 8.24
N ASP A 123 -3.94 -10.31 8.69
CA ASP A 123 -3.50 -11.64 8.26
C ASP A 123 -3.81 -11.92 6.79
N LYS A 124 -4.93 -11.37 6.27
CA LYS A 124 -5.22 -11.36 4.84
C LYS A 124 -4.15 -10.60 4.07
N ALA A 125 -3.81 -9.38 4.48
CA ALA A 125 -2.77 -8.59 3.84
C ALA A 125 -1.40 -9.30 3.87
N ARG A 126 -1.08 -10.00 4.98
CA ARG A 126 0.13 -10.82 5.10
C ARG A 126 0.18 -11.93 4.06
N ARG A 127 -0.91 -12.68 3.88
CA ARG A 127 -0.99 -13.77 2.89
C ARG A 127 -0.89 -13.24 1.46
N GLU A 128 -1.61 -12.17 1.15
CA GLU A 128 -1.56 -11.50 -0.15
C GLU A 128 -0.15 -11.00 -0.49
N PHE A 129 0.55 -10.47 0.52
CA PHE A 129 1.92 -9.99 0.34
C PHE A 129 2.89 -11.14 0.00
N VAL A 130 2.83 -12.24 0.76
CA VAL A 130 3.66 -13.42 0.49
C VAL A 130 3.38 -13.99 -0.90
N SER A 131 2.11 -14.09 -1.29
CA SER A 131 1.73 -14.56 -2.62
C SER A 131 2.28 -13.65 -3.73
N GLY A 132 2.20 -12.33 -3.54
CA GLY A 132 2.74 -11.37 -4.52
C GLY A 132 4.26 -11.43 -4.65
N LEU A 133 4.99 -11.58 -3.54
CA LEU A 133 6.45 -11.80 -3.58
C LEU A 133 6.81 -13.09 -4.34
N GLN A 134 6.05 -14.17 -4.16
CA GLN A 134 6.27 -15.43 -4.86
C GLN A 134 6.02 -15.27 -6.37
N GLU A 135 4.93 -14.62 -6.76
CA GLU A 135 4.61 -14.33 -8.16
C GLU A 135 5.73 -13.51 -8.82
N MET A 136 6.15 -12.41 -8.20
CA MET A 136 7.23 -11.57 -8.73
C MET A 136 8.55 -12.35 -8.81
N SER A 137 8.89 -13.16 -7.80
CA SER A 137 10.13 -13.96 -7.80
C SER A 137 10.16 -14.99 -8.93
N GLY A 138 9.01 -15.57 -9.29
CA GLY A 138 8.89 -16.57 -10.34
C GLY A 138 8.84 -15.99 -11.77
N ALA A 139 8.77 -14.67 -11.92
CA ALA A 139 8.63 -14.04 -13.23
C ALA A 139 9.91 -14.19 -14.08
N SER A 140 9.77 -14.78 -15.26
CA SER A 140 10.89 -15.03 -16.19
C SER A 140 11.50 -13.75 -16.78
N ILE A 141 10.77 -12.63 -16.74
CA ILE A 141 11.23 -11.32 -17.23
C ILE A 141 12.19 -10.62 -16.27
N ASN A 142 12.40 -11.15 -15.06
CA ASN A 142 13.26 -10.53 -14.06
C ASN A 142 14.72 -10.45 -14.53
N THR A 143 15.24 -9.22 -14.57
CA THR A 143 16.67 -8.94 -14.78
C THR A 143 17.49 -9.28 -13.54
N ALA A 144 18.82 -9.26 -13.65
CA ALA A 144 19.70 -9.46 -12.49
C ALA A 144 19.42 -8.43 -11.37
N ALA A 145 19.24 -7.16 -11.73
CA ALA A 145 18.92 -6.10 -10.77
C ALA A 145 17.57 -6.33 -10.06
N ILE A 146 16.53 -6.75 -10.80
CA ILE A 146 15.22 -7.07 -10.20
C ILE A 146 15.35 -8.25 -9.23
N LYS A 147 16.11 -9.29 -9.59
CA LYS A 147 16.33 -10.46 -8.72
C LYS A 147 17.05 -10.06 -7.43
N GLU A 148 18.09 -9.25 -7.52
CA GLU A 148 18.82 -8.75 -6.35
C GLU A 148 17.90 -7.96 -5.40
N GLU A 149 17.12 -7.03 -5.95
CA GLU A 149 16.21 -6.21 -5.14
C GLU A 149 15.05 -7.04 -4.57
N LEU A 150 14.56 -8.06 -5.28
CA LEU A 150 13.57 -9.02 -4.75
C LEU A 150 14.14 -9.84 -3.58
N GLU A 151 15.40 -10.24 -3.62
CA GLU A 151 16.05 -10.91 -2.48
C GLU A 151 16.19 -9.96 -1.28
N LEU A 152 16.56 -8.70 -1.51
CA LEU A 152 16.53 -7.69 -0.45
C LEU A 152 15.11 -7.51 0.12
N GLY A 153 14.10 -7.48 -0.75
CA GLY A 153 12.69 -7.40 -0.39
C GLY A 153 12.24 -8.56 0.50
N LYS A 154 12.67 -9.80 0.18
CA LYS A 154 12.43 -10.98 1.03
C LYS A 154 13.09 -10.85 2.40
N GLN A 155 14.31 -10.33 2.47
CA GLN A 155 14.99 -10.09 3.75
C GLN A 155 14.26 -9.04 4.60
N GLN A 156 13.89 -7.90 4.00
CA GLN A 156 13.10 -6.86 4.70
C GLN A 156 11.73 -7.38 5.14
N TRP A 157 11.09 -8.22 4.33
CA TRP A 157 9.86 -8.91 4.70
C TRP A 157 10.03 -9.76 5.95
N MET A 158 11.12 -10.54 6.07
CA MET A 158 11.36 -11.35 7.27
C MET A 158 11.46 -10.47 8.52
N PHE A 159 12.16 -9.33 8.46
CA PHE A 159 12.21 -8.40 9.59
C PHE A 159 10.84 -7.80 9.94
N PHE A 160 10.08 -7.37 8.95
CA PHE A 160 8.75 -6.81 9.15
C PHE A 160 7.76 -7.86 9.68
N ASN A 161 7.73 -9.05 9.09
CA ASN A 161 6.89 -10.17 9.51
C ASN A 161 7.19 -10.58 10.96
N ASN A 162 8.47 -10.62 11.35
CA ASN A 162 8.88 -10.85 12.73
C ASN A 162 8.43 -9.71 13.67
N ALA A 163 8.53 -8.45 13.25
CA ALA A 163 8.05 -7.32 14.03
C ALA A 163 6.53 -7.39 14.27
N LEU A 164 5.75 -7.80 13.26
CA LEU A 164 4.31 -8.00 13.37
C LEU A 164 3.93 -9.15 14.32
N GLY A 165 4.76 -10.21 14.40
CA GLY A 165 4.50 -11.38 15.24
C GLY A 165 5.00 -11.25 16.69
N ARG A 166 5.94 -10.35 16.97
CA ARG A 166 6.47 -10.14 18.32
C ARG A 166 5.52 -9.31 19.18
N GLY A 167 4.66 -9.99 19.93
CA GLY A 167 3.92 -9.41 21.06
C GLY A 167 4.71 -9.34 22.38
N ALA A 168 5.95 -9.84 22.41
CA ALA A 168 6.76 -9.94 23.63
C ALA A 168 7.80 -8.81 23.69
N GLY A 169 7.51 -7.79 24.51
CA GLY A 169 8.36 -6.64 24.75
C GLY A 169 7.54 -5.39 25.13
N ASP A 170 8.22 -4.27 25.34
CA ASP A 170 7.56 -2.98 25.51
C ASP A 170 6.72 -2.62 24.27
N LYS A 171 5.44 -2.29 24.47
CA LYS A 171 4.47 -2.04 23.39
C LYS A 171 4.91 -0.89 22.47
N LYS A 172 5.57 0.13 23.02
CA LYS A 172 6.06 1.29 22.26
C LYS A 172 7.24 0.90 21.37
N THR A 173 8.18 0.13 21.89
CA THR A 173 9.30 -0.43 21.11
C THR A 173 8.79 -1.34 19.99
N ALA A 174 7.82 -2.21 20.26
CA ALA A 174 7.23 -3.08 19.24
C ALA A 174 6.55 -2.29 18.11
N ALA A 175 5.74 -1.28 18.46
CA ALA A 175 5.11 -0.39 17.47
C ALA A 175 6.14 0.38 16.63
N LEU A 176 7.24 0.85 17.24
CA LEU A 176 8.32 1.51 16.53
C LEU A 176 9.05 0.58 15.56
N HIS A 177 9.26 -0.68 15.94
CA HIS A 177 9.87 -1.68 15.05
C HIS A 177 8.97 -1.96 13.85
N VAL A 178 7.66 -2.15 14.06
CA VAL A 178 6.68 -2.32 12.97
C VAL A 178 6.72 -1.12 12.03
N ALA A 179 6.65 0.10 12.55
CA ALA A 179 6.71 1.31 11.73
C ALA A 179 8.03 1.43 10.94
N THR A 180 9.18 1.17 11.60
CA THR A 180 10.48 1.32 10.93
C THR A 180 10.70 0.26 9.85
N THR A 181 10.30 -0.99 10.13
CA THR A 181 10.47 -2.09 9.18
C THR A 181 9.47 -2.03 8.02
N SER A 182 8.26 -1.50 8.24
CA SER A 182 7.31 -1.24 7.14
C SER A 182 7.81 -0.16 6.17
N GLU A 183 8.42 0.92 6.68
CA GLU A 183 9.00 1.97 5.82
C GLU A 183 10.16 1.45 4.99
N ARG A 184 11.09 0.68 5.58
CA ARG A 184 12.20 0.06 4.83
C ARG A 184 11.69 -0.89 3.74
N LEU A 185 10.67 -1.69 4.06
CA LEU A 185 10.06 -2.58 3.08
C LEU A 185 9.34 -1.80 1.97
N LEU A 186 8.67 -0.69 2.32
CA LEU A 186 8.05 0.20 1.35
C LEU A 186 9.08 0.79 0.38
N GLU A 187 10.23 1.24 0.88
CA GLU A 187 11.34 1.76 0.05
C GLU A 187 11.83 0.71 -0.95
N VAL A 188 12.12 -0.51 -0.50
CA VAL A 188 12.55 -1.61 -1.38
C VAL A 188 11.48 -1.96 -2.41
N MET A 189 10.21 -2.06 -2.00
CA MET A 189 9.11 -2.32 -2.94
C MET A 189 8.92 -1.18 -3.94
N ASN A 190 9.25 0.06 -3.57
CA ASN A 190 9.25 1.20 -4.49
C ASN A 190 10.37 1.12 -5.52
N THR A 191 11.57 0.71 -5.11
CA THR A 191 12.68 0.41 -6.05
C THR A 191 12.29 -0.68 -7.03
N ILE A 192 11.73 -1.80 -6.54
CA ILE A 192 11.27 -2.91 -7.40
C ILE A 192 10.20 -2.46 -8.39
N THR A 193 9.23 -1.65 -7.95
CA THR A 193 8.20 -1.10 -8.84
C THR A 193 8.83 -0.28 -9.97
N GLY A 194 9.77 0.63 -9.64
CA GLY A 194 10.49 1.42 -10.64
C GLY A 194 11.32 0.57 -11.61
N LEU A 195 11.97 -0.49 -11.13
CA LEU A 195 12.70 -1.41 -12.00
C LEU A 195 11.76 -2.12 -13.00
N TYR A 196 10.57 -2.55 -12.57
CA TYR A 196 9.56 -3.12 -13.47
C TYR A 196 9.03 -2.10 -14.49
N GLU A 197 8.84 -0.83 -14.10
CA GLU A 197 8.42 0.25 -15.01
C GLU A 197 9.44 0.53 -16.12
N THR A 198 10.73 0.23 -15.90
CA THR A 198 11.79 0.41 -16.90
C THR A 198 11.96 -0.79 -17.84
N LEU A 199 11.24 -1.89 -17.63
CA LEU A 199 11.35 -3.05 -18.52
C LEU A 199 10.84 -2.67 -19.93
N PRO A 200 11.53 -3.12 -20.99
CA PRO A 200 11.05 -2.90 -22.33
C PRO A 200 9.70 -3.60 -22.51
N ALA A 201 8.68 -2.83 -22.94
CA ALA A 201 7.40 -3.41 -23.30
C ALA A 201 7.62 -4.47 -24.38
N LYS A 202 7.25 -5.73 -24.12
CA LYS A 202 7.19 -6.72 -25.18
C LYS A 202 6.11 -6.27 -26.17
N ARG A 203 6.54 -5.86 -27.36
CA ARG A 203 5.66 -5.63 -28.52
C ARG A 203 5.10 -6.93 -29.03
#